data_AF-A0A7Y8THH6-F1
#
_entry.id   AF-A0A7Y8THH6-F1
#
_cell.length_a   1.000
_cell.length_b   1.000
_cell.length_c   1.000
_cell.angle_alpha   90.00
_cell.angle_beta   90.00
_cell.angle_gamma   90.00
#
_symmetry.space_group_name_H-M   'P 1'
#
loop_
_entity.id
_entity.type
_entity.pdbx_description
1 polymer ?
#
loop_
_entity_poly.entity_id
_entity_poly.type
_entity_poly.pdbx_seq_one_letter_code
_entity_poly.pdbx_strand_id
1 'polypeptide(L)'
;ETLSRFSCAASTGASHAMLLELFSEPKIDIKENFIHTTLGRGLAGSVEGWIGRVKSVNIGKVQLNNVLSFFTDTNSYAKNFVLAGRNGTIGGDLMGRFIVTIDYKRQMMYFETNGTSKLPFEFNMAGFDIVSSGDFLDQMEVVNVIEKSPAYEAGMRAGDFVIRLNNLRGKALSVNELNNILRGRPGKKIKMILNRNDKKIKIEFKLRRLI
;
A
#
# COMPACT_ATOMS: atom_id res chain seq x y z
N GLU A 1 -1.17 -18.77 -18.23
CA GLU A 1 -0.62 -18.37 -16.91
C GLU A 1 0.88 -18.55 -16.95
N THR A 2 1.65 -17.50 -16.78
CA THR A 2 3.11 -17.59 -16.73
C THR A 2 3.53 -17.89 -15.29
N LEU A 3 3.94 -19.12 -15.01
CA LEU A 3 4.64 -19.43 -13.76
C LEU A 3 6.08 -18.94 -13.87
N SER A 4 6.39 -17.86 -13.17
CA SER A 4 7.75 -17.34 -13.03
C SER A 4 8.26 -17.55 -11.61
N ARG A 5 9.53 -17.92 -11.46
CA ARG A 5 10.23 -17.91 -10.16
C ARG A 5 10.82 -16.52 -9.96
N PHE A 6 10.52 -15.92 -8.81
CA PHE A 6 11.03 -14.60 -8.44
C PHE A 6 11.98 -14.70 -7.24
N SER A 7 13.15 -14.10 -7.36
CA SER A 7 14.12 -13.90 -6.29
C SER A 7 13.88 -12.55 -5.64
N CYS A 8 13.27 -12.53 -4.45
CA CYS A 8 12.93 -11.29 -3.75
C CYS A 8 13.69 -11.15 -2.42
N ALA A 9 14.01 -9.92 -2.04
CA ALA A 9 14.47 -9.63 -0.68
C ALA A 9 13.29 -9.65 0.30
N ALA A 10 13.48 -10.16 1.51
CA ALA A 10 12.49 -10.00 2.58
C ALA A 10 12.73 -8.68 3.32
N SER A 11 11.68 -7.87 3.49
CA SER A 11 11.76 -6.59 4.19
C SER A 11 10.66 -6.46 5.23
N THR A 12 11.01 -6.58 6.50
CA THR A 12 10.07 -6.45 7.63
C THR A 12 9.61 -4.99 7.84
N GLY A 13 10.39 -4.02 7.37
CA GLY A 13 10.02 -2.59 7.39
C GLY A 13 9.10 -2.17 6.24
N ALA A 14 8.86 -3.04 5.26
CA ALA A 14 7.95 -2.76 4.16
C ALA A 14 6.51 -3.11 4.53
N SER A 15 5.56 -2.21 4.27
CA SER A 15 4.13 -2.44 4.52
C SER A 15 3.38 -3.09 3.34
N HIS A 16 4.00 -3.19 2.18
CA HIS A 16 3.41 -3.86 1.00
C HIS A 16 3.46 -5.38 1.14
N ALA A 17 2.68 -6.09 0.31
CA ALA A 17 2.78 -7.54 0.23
C ALA A 17 3.95 -7.93 -0.70
N MET A 18 3.97 -7.37 -1.91
CA MET A 18 5.07 -7.52 -2.86
C MET A 18 5.36 -6.20 -3.58
N LEU A 19 6.63 -5.91 -3.80
CA LEU A 19 7.12 -4.90 -4.72
C LEU A 19 7.93 -5.62 -5.79
N LEU A 20 7.57 -5.48 -7.06
CA LEU A 20 8.24 -6.12 -8.19
C LEU A 20 8.88 -5.04 -9.08
N GLU A 21 10.12 -5.28 -9.48
CA GLU A 21 10.90 -4.38 -10.32
C GLU A 21 10.65 -4.74 -11.80
N LEU A 22 9.98 -3.86 -12.55
CA LEU A 22 9.52 -4.13 -13.93
C LEU A 22 10.65 -4.41 -14.92
N PHE A 23 11.88 -3.95 -14.65
CA PHE A 23 13.03 -4.26 -15.51
C PHE A 23 13.57 -5.67 -15.37
N SER A 24 13.28 -6.34 -14.25
CA SER A 24 13.85 -7.65 -13.97
C SER A 24 13.18 -8.77 -14.78
N GLU A 25 11.97 -8.53 -15.29
CA GLU A 25 11.19 -9.51 -16.04
C GLU A 25 10.35 -8.84 -17.14
N PRO A 26 10.67 -9.02 -18.44
CA PRO A 26 9.90 -8.48 -19.56
C PRO A 26 8.51 -9.14 -19.76
N LYS A 27 8.00 -9.86 -18.74
CA LYS A 27 6.77 -10.66 -18.78
C LYS A 27 5.63 -10.08 -17.93
N ILE A 28 5.87 -8.96 -17.23
CA ILE A 28 4.83 -8.30 -16.43
C ILE A 28 4.20 -7.21 -17.29
N ASP A 29 3.09 -7.55 -17.94
CA ASP A 29 2.29 -6.57 -18.67
C ASP A 29 1.44 -5.76 -17.70
N ILE A 30 1.70 -4.44 -17.64
CA ILE A 30 0.83 -3.49 -16.96
C ILE A 30 -0.51 -3.46 -17.70
N LYS A 31 -1.60 -3.66 -16.95
CA LYS A 31 -2.96 -3.71 -17.49
C LYS A 31 -3.72 -2.43 -17.20
N GLU A 32 -4.79 -2.18 -17.95
CA GLU A 32 -5.65 -1.01 -17.79
C GLU A 32 -6.25 -0.87 -16.38
N ASN A 33 -6.41 -1.98 -15.65
CA ASN A 33 -6.96 -1.97 -14.29
C ASN A 33 -5.91 -1.67 -13.20
N PHE A 34 -4.67 -1.35 -13.57
CA PHE A 34 -3.64 -0.96 -12.61
C PHE A 34 -3.79 0.52 -12.28
N ILE A 35 -3.44 0.87 -11.04
CA ILE A 35 -3.51 2.24 -10.55
C ILE A 35 -2.10 2.82 -10.55
N HIS A 36 -1.87 3.87 -11.32
CA HIS A 36 -0.62 4.63 -11.23
C HIS A 36 -0.68 5.61 -10.06
N THR A 37 0.24 5.49 -9.10
CA THR A 37 0.25 6.33 -7.90
C THR A 37 1.56 6.21 -7.11
N THR A 38 1.69 7.01 -6.04
CA THR A 38 2.79 6.90 -5.09
C THR A 38 2.70 5.56 -4.33
N LEU A 39 3.70 4.69 -4.51
CA LEU A 39 3.77 3.37 -3.89
C LEU A 39 4.22 3.41 -2.42
N GLY A 40 4.95 4.47 -2.06
CA GLY A 40 5.44 4.68 -0.71
C GLY A 40 6.42 5.86 -0.64
N ARG A 41 6.78 6.25 0.58
CA ARG A 41 7.81 7.27 0.85
C ARG A 41 8.90 6.67 1.70
N GLY A 42 10.14 6.79 1.24
CA GLY A 42 11.36 6.44 1.98
C GLY A 42 12.21 7.67 2.28
N LEU A 43 13.41 7.45 2.82
CA LEU A 43 14.36 8.53 3.13
C LEU A 43 14.78 9.34 1.90
N ALA A 44 14.79 8.71 0.73
CA ALA A 44 15.13 9.36 -0.54
C ALA A 44 13.91 9.94 -1.30
N GLY A 45 12.74 9.98 -0.67
CA GLY A 45 11.53 10.60 -1.23
C GLY A 45 10.44 9.60 -1.60
N SER A 46 9.50 10.07 -2.42
CA SER A 46 8.38 9.27 -2.93
C SER A 46 8.84 8.32 -4.03
N VAL A 47 8.30 7.10 -4.00
CA VAL A 47 8.45 6.10 -5.06
C VAL A 47 7.15 6.08 -5.85
N GLU A 48 7.21 6.38 -7.14
CA GLU A 48 6.06 6.29 -8.04
C GLU A 48 6.04 4.93 -8.76
N GLY A 49 4.85 4.53 -9.19
CA GLY A 49 4.67 3.37 -10.07
C GLY A 49 3.24 2.88 -10.08
N TRP A 50 3.08 1.57 -10.24
CA TRP A 50 1.78 0.94 -10.46
C TRP A 50 1.39 0.02 -9.31
N ILE A 51 0.12 0.05 -8.95
CA ILE A 51 -0.50 -0.93 -8.06
C ILE A 51 -1.34 -1.86 -8.91
N GLY A 52 -1.13 -3.16 -8.73
CA GLY A 52 -1.77 -4.25 -9.46
C GLY A 52 -2.13 -5.40 -8.53
N ARG A 53 -2.70 -6.46 -9.09
CA ARG A 53 -2.88 -7.73 -8.38
C ARG A 53 -2.21 -8.88 -9.10
N VAL A 54 -1.36 -9.60 -8.38
CA VAL A 54 -0.83 -10.88 -8.83
C VAL A 54 -1.85 -11.96 -8.50
N LYS A 55 -2.25 -12.74 -9.52
CA LYS A 55 -3.32 -13.73 -9.40
C LYS A 55 -3.06 -14.74 -8.27
N SER A 56 -1.84 -15.24 -8.17
CA SER A 56 -1.43 -16.12 -7.09
C SER A 56 0.07 -16.08 -6.83
N VAL A 57 0.45 -16.26 -5.57
CA VAL A 57 1.84 -16.40 -5.12
C VAL A 57 1.95 -17.67 -4.29
N ASN A 58 2.90 -18.53 -4.63
CA ASN A 58 3.13 -19.77 -3.90
C ASN A 58 4.36 -19.62 -2.99
N ILE A 59 4.19 -19.90 -1.70
CA ILE A 59 5.28 -20.00 -0.71
C ILE A 59 5.24 -21.40 -0.13
N GLY A 60 6.21 -22.23 -0.53
CA GLY A 60 6.18 -23.65 -0.25
C GLY A 60 4.90 -24.30 -0.79
N LYS A 61 4.07 -24.84 0.11
CA LYS A 61 2.78 -25.47 -0.22
C LYS A 61 1.58 -24.53 -0.11
N VAL A 62 1.78 -23.28 0.31
CA VAL A 62 0.71 -22.32 0.55
C VAL A 62 0.55 -21.43 -0.66
N GLN A 63 -0.65 -21.41 -1.23
CA GLN A 63 -1.04 -20.49 -2.30
C GLN A 63 -1.79 -19.30 -1.72
N LEU A 64 -1.24 -18.11 -1.90
CA LEU A 64 -1.89 -16.83 -1.63
C LEU A 64 -2.53 -16.35 -2.92
N ASN A 65 -3.81 -15.97 -2.87
CA ASN A 65 -4.56 -15.56 -4.05
C ASN A 65 -4.80 -14.05 -4.06
N ASN A 66 -4.88 -13.47 -5.25
CA ASN A 66 -5.25 -12.08 -5.48
C ASN A 66 -4.39 -11.08 -4.67
N VAL A 67 -3.07 -11.33 -4.67
CA VAL A 67 -2.09 -10.61 -3.85
C VAL A 67 -1.94 -9.20 -4.38
N LEU A 68 -2.12 -8.19 -3.53
CA LEU A 68 -1.88 -6.80 -3.88
C LEU A 68 -0.38 -6.61 -4.11
N SER A 69 0.00 -6.12 -5.29
CA SER A 69 1.41 -6.01 -5.68
C SER A 69 1.69 -4.64 -6.26
N PHE A 70 2.90 -4.16 -5.97
CA PHE A 70 3.38 -2.85 -6.33
C PHE A 70 4.46 -3.04 -7.39
N PHE A 71 4.53 -2.15 -8.37
CA PHE A 71 5.42 -2.26 -9.51
C PHE A 71 6.09 -0.90 -9.71
N THR A 72 7.39 -0.81 -9.44
CA THR A 72 8.10 0.47 -9.50
C THR A 72 8.21 0.98 -10.92
N ASP A 73 8.03 2.29 -11.12
CA ASP A 73 8.43 2.89 -12.38
C ASP A 73 9.95 2.85 -12.54
N THR A 74 10.32 2.67 -13.80
CA THR A 74 11.63 2.44 -14.36
C THR A 74 12.67 3.54 -14.05
N ASN A 75 12.24 4.77 -13.76
CA ASN A 75 13.15 5.89 -13.59
C ASN A 75 13.40 6.32 -12.14
N SER A 76 12.61 5.84 -11.18
CA SER A 76 12.58 6.41 -9.82
C SER A 76 13.61 5.84 -8.85
N TYR A 77 14.06 4.58 -9.02
CA TYR A 77 15.06 3.97 -8.15
C TYR A 77 16.01 3.06 -8.94
N ALA A 78 17.21 3.57 -9.21
CA ALA A 78 18.45 2.83 -9.40
C ALA A 78 18.47 1.65 -10.38
N LYS A 79 18.91 1.94 -11.62
CA LYS A 79 19.59 0.96 -12.49
C LYS A 79 20.65 0.11 -11.75
N ASN A 80 21.20 0.60 -10.64
CA ASN A 80 22.21 -0.08 -9.83
C ASN A 80 21.69 -1.20 -8.91
N PHE A 81 20.41 -1.23 -8.50
CA PHE A 81 19.86 -2.32 -7.69
C PHE A 81 19.42 -3.54 -8.55
N VAL A 82 19.01 -3.28 -9.80
CA VAL A 82 18.63 -4.30 -10.79
C VAL A 82 19.82 -5.21 -11.16
N LEU A 83 21.05 -4.71 -11.07
CA LEU A 83 22.28 -5.47 -11.35
C LEU A 83 22.53 -6.64 -10.38
N ALA A 84 21.81 -6.71 -9.24
CA ALA A 84 21.98 -7.76 -8.24
C ALA A 84 21.16 -9.04 -8.52
N GLY A 85 20.45 -9.16 -9.65
CA GLY A 85 19.68 -10.36 -9.98
C GLY A 85 18.45 -10.60 -9.09
N ARG A 86 17.94 -9.54 -8.46
CA ARG A 86 16.74 -9.54 -7.62
C ARG A 86 15.55 -9.05 -8.42
N ASN A 87 14.39 -9.68 -8.26
CA ASN A 87 13.15 -9.27 -8.94
C ASN A 87 12.27 -8.33 -8.12
N GLY A 88 12.54 -8.17 -6.82
CA GLY A 88 11.73 -7.32 -5.97
C GLY A 88 11.88 -7.56 -4.47
N THR A 89 10.85 -7.19 -3.71
CA THR A 89 10.79 -7.30 -2.25
C THR A 89 9.47 -7.96 -1.81
N ILE A 90 9.53 -8.81 -0.78
CA ILE A 90 8.39 -9.33 -0.04
C ILE A 90 8.30 -8.56 1.29
N GLY A 91 7.14 -7.99 1.56
CA GLY A 91 6.93 -7.14 2.74
C GLY A 91 5.98 -7.73 3.78
N GLY A 92 5.67 -6.92 4.79
CA GLY A 92 4.91 -7.29 5.98
C GLY A 92 3.47 -7.73 5.73
N ASP A 93 2.79 -7.22 4.70
CA ASP A 93 1.39 -7.63 4.41
C ASP A 93 1.34 -9.08 3.88
N LEU A 94 2.38 -9.53 3.19
CA LEU A 94 2.54 -10.93 2.78
C LEU A 94 3.09 -11.79 3.91
N MET A 95 4.16 -11.34 4.57
CA MET A 95 4.78 -12.10 5.66
C MET A 95 3.83 -12.30 6.84
N GLY A 96 2.95 -11.32 7.12
CA GLY A 96 1.92 -11.40 8.15
C GLY A 96 0.88 -12.51 7.93
N ARG A 97 0.88 -13.16 6.76
CA ARG A 97 0.07 -14.37 6.49
C ARG A 97 0.64 -15.64 7.14
N PHE A 98 1.80 -15.51 7.76
CA PHE A 98 2.55 -16.59 8.37
C PHE A 98 3.06 -16.17 9.76
N ILE A 99 3.44 -17.17 10.56
CA ILE A 99 4.47 -17.01 11.58
C ILE A 99 5.80 -17.15 10.85
N VAL A 100 6.66 -16.14 10.96
CA VAL A 100 7.94 -16.08 10.25
C VAL A 100 9.09 -16.19 11.24
N THR A 101 9.99 -17.15 11.01
CA THR A 101 11.25 -17.28 11.74
C THR A 101 12.42 -16.97 10.81
N ILE A 102 13.29 -16.05 11.23
CA ILE A 102 14.50 -15.67 10.49
C ILE A 102 15.70 -16.28 11.20
N ASP A 103 16.31 -17.29 10.59
CA ASP A 103 17.58 -17.88 11.03
C ASP A 103 18.73 -17.20 10.28
N TYR A 104 19.27 -16.14 10.88
CA TYR A 104 20.36 -15.36 10.29
C TYR A 104 21.62 -16.19 10.06
N LYS A 105 21.93 -17.15 10.95
CA LYS A 105 23.15 -17.96 10.86
C LYS A 105 23.09 -18.91 9.67
N ARG A 106 21.94 -19.53 9.44
CA ARG A 106 21.73 -20.44 8.30
C ARG A 106 21.28 -19.71 7.03
N GLN A 107 21.02 -18.40 7.12
CA GLN A 107 20.43 -17.60 6.04
C GLN A 107 19.09 -18.19 5.54
N MET A 108 18.28 -18.71 6.47
CA MET A 108 17.01 -19.35 6.18
C MET A 108 15.85 -18.54 6.75
N MET A 109 14.73 -18.57 6.02
CA MET A 109 13.45 -18.06 6.51
C MET A 109 12.42 -19.18 6.48
N TYR A 110 11.75 -19.39 7.62
CA TYR A 110 10.70 -20.40 7.78
C TYR A 110 9.34 -19.71 7.82
N PHE A 111 8.38 -20.30 7.11
CA PHE A 111 7.02 -19.79 6.99
C PHE A 111 6.04 -20.84 7.49
N GLU A 112 5.38 -20.56 8.60
CA GLU A 112 4.34 -21.41 9.17
C GLU A 112 2.98 -20.74 9.05
N THR A 113 1.93 -21.48 8.72
CA THR A 113 0.59 -20.88 8.56
C THR A 113 0.02 -20.42 9.89
N ASN A 114 -0.52 -19.20 9.95
CA ASN A 114 -1.19 -18.67 11.14
C ASN A 114 -2.73 -18.59 11.01
N GLY A 115 -3.29 -19.24 9.98
CA GLY A 115 -4.73 -19.22 9.66
C GLY A 115 -5.21 -18.01 8.84
N THR A 116 -4.35 -17.01 8.59
CA THR A 116 -4.75 -15.77 7.88
C THR A 116 -4.43 -15.76 6.38
N SER A 117 -3.88 -16.85 5.83
CA SER A 117 -3.51 -16.96 4.41
C SER A 117 -4.67 -16.78 3.43
N LYS A 118 -5.91 -16.98 3.89
CA LYS A 118 -7.14 -16.80 3.09
C LYS A 118 -7.72 -15.38 3.16
N LEU A 119 -7.20 -14.53 4.06
CA LEU A 119 -7.69 -13.16 4.17
C LEU A 119 -7.29 -12.35 2.93
N PRO A 120 -8.13 -11.42 2.47
CA PRO A 120 -7.83 -10.61 1.30
C PRO A 120 -6.67 -9.63 1.56
N PHE A 121 -5.96 -9.29 0.49
CA PHE A 121 -5.02 -8.17 0.46
C PHE A 121 -5.78 -6.91 0.04
N GLU A 122 -6.18 -6.09 1.01
CA GLU A 122 -6.99 -4.91 0.74
C GLU A 122 -6.11 -3.65 0.57
N PHE A 123 -6.35 -2.94 -0.52
CA PHE A 123 -5.82 -1.61 -0.75
C PHE A 123 -6.69 -0.57 -0.04
N ASN A 124 -6.17 0.66 0.11
CA ASN A 124 -6.96 1.80 0.53
C ASN A 124 -8.16 2.00 -0.41
N MET A 125 -9.37 1.90 0.14
CA MET A 125 -10.62 1.98 -0.63
C MET A 125 -11.16 3.41 -0.80
N ALA A 126 -10.54 4.39 -0.14
CA ALA A 126 -10.91 5.79 -0.27
C ALA A 126 -10.10 6.51 -1.36
N GLY A 127 -8.86 6.06 -1.60
CA GLY A 127 -8.00 6.54 -2.67
C GLY A 127 -7.30 7.87 -2.39
N PHE A 128 -6.77 8.03 -1.18
CA PHE A 128 -5.94 9.17 -0.83
C PHE A 128 -4.85 8.76 0.18
N ASP A 129 -3.71 9.44 0.13
CA ASP A 129 -2.61 9.22 1.08
C ASP A 129 -2.45 10.42 1.99
N ILE A 130 -2.01 10.15 3.20
CA ILE A 130 -1.72 11.17 4.20
C ILE A 130 -0.28 11.08 4.71
N VAL A 131 0.22 12.19 5.20
CA VAL A 131 1.43 12.24 6.02
C VAL A 131 1.16 12.98 7.32
N SER A 132 1.90 12.63 8.36
CA SER A 132 2.01 13.51 9.53
C SER A 132 2.93 14.68 9.19
N SER A 133 2.51 15.90 9.48
CA SER A 133 3.23 17.14 9.26
C SER A 133 3.14 18.07 10.47
N GLY A 134 3.84 19.21 10.41
CA GLY A 134 4.03 20.13 11.53
C GLY A 134 5.20 19.75 12.45
N ASP A 135 5.64 20.70 13.27
CA ASP A 135 6.82 20.56 14.13
C ASP A 135 6.73 19.36 15.10
N PHE A 136 5.51 19.00 15.48
CA PHE A 136 5.21 17.90 16.40
C PHE A 136 4.53 16.70 15.72
N LEU A 137 4.49 16.67 14.37
CA LEU A 137 3.85 15.59 13.58
C LEU A 137 2.38 15.36 13.95
N ASP A 138 1.70 16.41 14.39
CA ASP A 138 0.33 16.39 14.92
C ASP A 138 -0.72 16.79 13.87
N GLN A 139 -0.29 17.26 12.70
CA GLN A 139 -1.15 17.58 11.58
C GLN A 139 -1.17 16.42 10.58
N MET A 140 -2.33 16.15 9.97
CA MET A 140 -2.45 15.13 8.93
C MET A 140 -2.75 15.81 7.60
N GLU A 141 -1.77 15.85 6.72
CA GLU A 141 -1.90 16.43 5.40
C GLU A 141 -2.21 15.35 4.37
N VAL A 142 -3.22 15.59 3.55
CA VAL A 142 -3.50 14.78 2.36
C VAL A 142 -2.49 15.15 1.29
N VAL A 143 -1.63 14.22 0.92
CA VAL A 143 -0.54 14.47 -0.04
C VAL A 143 -0.82 13.94 -1.43
N ASN A 144 -1.78 13.03 -1.57
CA ASN A 144 -2.17 12.43 -2.83
C ASN A 144 -3.65 12.06 -2.78
N VAL A 145 -4.35 12.24 -3.90
CA VAL A 145 -5.75 11.81 -4.08
C VAL A 145 -5.87 11.20 -5.46
N ILE A 146 -6.17 9.91 -5.51
CA ILE A 146 -6.36 9.15 -6.75
C ILE A 146 -7.61 9.68 -7.46
N GLU A 147 -7.49 10.05 -8.73
CA GLU A 147 -8.63 10.52 -9.53
C GLU A 147 -9.74 9.47 -9.61
N LYS A 148 -10.99 9.94 -9.64
CA LYS A 148 -12.20 9.08 -9.67
C LYS A 148 -12.34 8.12 -8.46
N SER A 149 -11.54 8.29 -7.42
CA SER A 149 -11.72 7.58 -6.14
C SER A 149 -12.89 8.17 -5.33
N PRO A 150 -13.42 7.44 -4.33
CA PRO A 150 -14.45 7.98 -3.44
C PRO A 150 -14.08 9.30 -2.77
N ALA A 151 -12.83 9.47 -2.35
CA ALA A 151 -12.38 10.71 -1.72
C ALA A 151 -12.32 11.85 -2.75
N TYR A 152 -11.84 11.58 -3.96
CA TYR A 152 -11.79 12.55 -5.05
C TYR A 152 -13.19 13.06 -5.43
N GLU A 153 -14.14 12.13 -5.62
CA GLU A 153 -15.54 12.41 -5.96
C GLU A 153 -16.25 13.20 -4.85
N ALA A 154 -15.89 12.96 -3.59
CA ALA A 154 -16.39 13.71 -2.45
C ALA A 154 -15.75 15.11 -2.29
N GLY A 155 -14.82 15.47 -3.18
CA GLY A 155 -14.21 16.80 -3.22
C GLY A 155 -12.90 16.94 -2.44
N MET A 156 -12.32 15.86 -1.91
CA MET A 156 -10.99 15.88 -1.29
C MET A 156 -9.91 16.22 -2.31
N ARG A 157 -8.91 17.01 -1.92
CA ARG A 157 -7.78 17.41 -2.76
C ARG A 157 -6.48 17.30 -1.96
N ALA A 158 -5.35 17.17 -2.66
CA ALA A 158 -4.06 17.29 -2.02
C ALA A 158 -3.91 18.69 -1.38
N GLY A 159 -3.22 18.76 -0.24
CA GLY A 159 -3.12 19.96 0.61
C GLY A 159 -4.25 20.12 1.63
N ASP A 160 -5.25 19.23 1.63
CA ASP A 160 -6.26 19.21 2.69
C ASP A 160 -5.67 18.69 4.00
N PHE A 161 -6.02 19.30 5.13
CA PHE A 161 -5.66 18.78 6.45
C PHE A 161 -6.84 18.04 7.10
N VAL A 162 -6.63 16.81 7.54
CA VAL A 162 -7.68 16.01 8.19
C VAL A 162 -7.84 16.47 9.64
N ILE A 163 -8.98 17.09 9.96
CA ILE A 163 -9.34 17.48 11.33
C ILE A 163 -10.02 16.31 12.07
N ARG A 164 -10.87 15.57 11.35
CA ARG A 164 -11.70 14.51 11.93
C ARG A 164 -12.02 13.43 10.92
N LEU A 165 -12.00 12.18 11.35
CA LEU A 165 -12.50 11.03 10.60
C LEU A 165 -13.49 10.26 11.48
N ASN A 166 -14.73 10.15 11.03
CA ASN A 166 -15.85 9.62 11.81
C ASN A 166 -15.93 10.29 13.19
N ASN A 167 -15.75 9.53 14.27
CA ASN A 167 -15.74 10.06 15.64
C ASN A 167 -14.32 10.32 16.18
N LEU A 168 -13.27 10.03 15.39
CA LEU A 168 -11.88 10.19 15.78
C LEU A 168 -11.36 11.59 15.45
N ARG A 169 -10.67 12.21 16.42
CA ARG A 169 -10.01 13.53 16.32
C ARG A 169 -8.83 13.61 17.28
N GLY A 170 -7.93 14.57 17.07
CA GLY A 170 -6.78 14.80 17.94
C GLY A 170 -5.93 13.53 18.07
N LYS A 171 -5.46 13.22 19.29
CA LYS A 171 -4.61 12.03 19.54
C LYS A 171 -5.23 10.68 19.15
N ALA A 172 -6.56 10.58 19.13
CA ALA A 172 -7.25 9.34 18.73
C ALA A 172 -7.27 9.15 17.21
N LEU A 173 -7.03 10.21 16.44
CA LEU A 173 -6.84 10.15 15.01
C LEU A 173 -5.34 9.99 14.74
N SER A 174 -4.90 8.75 14.48
CA SER A 174 -3.52 8.45 14.08
C SER A 174 -3.45 7.98 12.63
N VAL A 175 -2.27 8.08 12.01
CA VAL A 175 -2.04 7.61 10.63
C VAL A 175 -2.40 6.12 10.51
N ASN A 176 -2.02 5.33 11.51
CA ASN A 176 -2.32 3.90 11.56
C ASN A 176 -3.83 3.63 11.65
N GLU A 177 -4.54 4.33 12.54
CA GLU A 177 -6.00 4.20 12.66
C GLU A 177 -6.72 4.57 11.37
N LEU A 178 -6.29 5.66 10.73
CA LEU A 178 -6.84 6.08 9.45
C LEU A 178 -6.60 5.00 8.39
N ASN A 179 -5.37 4.54 8.22
CA ASN A 179 -5.05 3.47 7.27
C ASN A 179 -5.87 2.19 7.49
N ASN A 180 -6.06 1.78 8.75
CA ASN A 180 -6.89 0.63 9.11
C ASN A 180 -8.37 0.85 8.72
N ILE A 181 -8.91 2.06 8.94
CA ILE A 181 -10.29 2.37 8.59
C ILE A 181 -10.49 2.39 7.08
N LEU A 182 -9.53 2.94 6.31
CA LEU A 182 -9.62 3.04 4.86
C LEU A 182 -9.46 1.69 4.13
N ARG A 183 -8.84 0.70 4.78
CA ARG A 183 -8.79 -0.70 4.33
C ARG A 183 -9.98 -1.54 4.84
N GLY A 184 -11.00 -0.88 5.38
CA GLY A 184 -12.20 -1.52 5.90
C GLY A 184 -13.08 -2.16 4.82
N ARG A 185 -14.27 -2.62 5.21
CA ARG A 185 -15.21 -3.28 4.28
C ARG A 185 -15.75 -2.30 3.23
N PRO A 186 -15.95 -2.74 1.97
CA PRO A 186 -16.66 -1.96 0.96
C PRO A 186 -18.06 -1.56 1.45
N GLY A 187 -18.53 -0.39 1.01
CA GLY A 187 -19.82 0.19 1.40
C GLY A 187 -19.81 0.92 2.75
N LYS A 188 -18.74 0.77 3.56
CA LYS A 188 -18.60 1.51 4.82
C LYS A 188 -18.59 3.00 4.53
N LYS A 189 -19.49 3.72 5.20
CA LYS A 189 -19.62 5.18 5.10
C LYS A 189 -18.55 5.86 5.94
N ILE A 190 -17.83 6.78 5.32
CA ILE A 190 -16.77 7.58 5.93
C ILE A 190 -17.22 9.04 5.95
N LYS A 191 -17.15 9.67 7.11
CA LYS A 191 -17.43 11.10 7.30
C LYS A 191 -16.13 11.79 7.71
N MET A 192 -15.74 12.85 7.01
CA MET A 192 -14.53 13.59 7.36
C MET A 192 -14.81 15.08 7.49
N ILE A 193 -14.03 15.74 8.36
CA ILE A 193 -13.88 17.20 8.37
C ILE A 193 -12.44 17.49 7.98
N LEU A 194 -12.30 18.31 6.95
CA LEU A 194 -11.02 18.76 6.41
C LEU A 194 -10.86 20.27 6.65
N ASN A 195 -9.62 20.74 6.74
CA ASN A 195 -9.27 22.14 6.58
C ASN A 195 -8.64 22.35 5.21
N ARG A 196 -9.17 23.30 4.44
CA ARG A 196 -8.58 23.76 3.18
C ARG A 196 -8.57 25.29 3.20
N ASN A 197 -7.39 25.90 3.21
CA ASN A 197 -7.23 27.36 3.24
C ASN A 197 -8.09 28.01 4.34
N ASP A 198 -7.94 27.53 5.58
CA ASP A 198 -8.67 27.94 6.79
C ASP A 198 -10.20 27.74 6.76
N LYS A 199 -10.73 27.04 5.75
CA LYS A 199 -12.14 26.69 5.64
C LYS A 199 -12.36 25.24 5.99
N LYS A 200 -13.34 25.00 6.88
CA LYS A 200 -13.79 23.66 7.22
C LYS A 200 -14.67 23.09 6.11
N ILE A 201 -14.23 21.99 5.51
CA ILE A 201 -14.96 21.25 4.49
C ILE A 201 -15.47 19.95 5.13
N LYS A 202 -16.76 19.67 5.00
CA LYS A 202 -17.34 18.40 5.40
C LYS A 202 -17.53 17.54 4.15
N ILE A 203 -16.97 16.34 4.17
CA ILE A 203 -17.14 15.38 3.09
C ILE A 203 -17.66 14.05 3.62
N GLU A 204 -18.33 13.32 2.75
CA GLU A 204 -18.84 11.99 3.05
C GLU A 204 -18.77 11.13 1.79
N PHE A 205 -18.30 9.89 1.94
CA PHE A 205 -18.26 8.91 0.86
C PHE A 205 -18.39 7.48 1.40
N LYS A 206 -18.58 6.52 0.50
CA LYS A 206 -18.55 5.09 0.82
C LYS A 206 -17.26 4.48 0.26
N LEU A 207 -16.62 3.62 1.05
CA LEU A 207 -15.46 2.86 0.60
C LEU A 207 -15.84 1.93 -0.56
N ARG A 208 -15.01 1.86 -1.60
CA ARG A 208 -15.12 0.86 -2.66
C ARG A 208 -13.73 0.40 -3.09
N ARG A 209 -13.61 -0.84 -3.53
CA ARG A 209 -12.34 -1.34 -4.06
C ARG A 209 -11.99 -0.55 -5.31
N LEU A 210 -10.79 0.02 -5.30
CA LEU A 210 -10.19 0.65 -6.47
C LEU A 210 -9.49 -0.38 -7.34
N ILE A 211 -9.06 -1.49 -6.73
CA ILE A 211 -8.35 -2.60 -7.35
C ILE A 211 -8.65 -3.94 -6.69
#